data_AF-A0A9Q0ZXC3-F1
#
_entry.id   AF-A0A9Q0ZXC3-F1
#
_cell.length_a   1.000
_cell.length_b   1.000
_cell.length_c   1.000
_cell.angle_alpha   90.00
_cell.angle_beta   90.00
_cell.angle_gamma   90.00
#
_symmetry.space_group_name_H-M   'P 1'
#
loop_
_entity.id
_entity.type
_entity.pdbx_description
1 polymer ?
#
loop_
_entity_poly.entity_id
_entity_poly.type
_entity_poly.pdbx_seq_one_letter_code
_entity_poly.pdbx_strand_id
1 'polypeptide(L)'
;MLNRCRFSSTLFTWIILGILFQYQFYHRLCRIVQQIFSKQLGYLAMELLLAYIFSVFQRIDEALSDHLHCEELISPLFIVAKILVKRCEPKKQLKSVVVALVLVGYKCIREAMTELSFSTANDFVKCTTPLMKNLIDDSAGQGNNGSHLRAILGTCLNVIADLIKDCIKGIHLLENKRPDLLKLLQLKLSFSIEQMVLFAKLVYESQYCRQTEDSNTICLAVLKYCTKYIQTVLNDSNVQVQAIGLQALKTMTQRSANIEDISFFTFFSGELITEIFHIIHNSLKKPVSKESVAIAGECLRFLVLLQTLSKANECQRGFMNLLLKAIVMIFSASEDDSSQEVSDIRTNAVRLVSSLCSNSFISSLL
;
A
#
# COMPACT_ATOMS: atom_id res chain seq x y z
N MET A 1 19.67 -31.94 24.50
CA MET A 1 19.73 -33.34 24.00
C MET A 1 18.41 -33.66 23.34
N LEU A 2 18.49 -34.31 22.17
CA LEU A 2 17.41 -34.58 21.23
C LEU A 2 16.12 -35.11 21.89
N ASN A 3 14.96 -34.67 21.38
CA ASN A 3 13.88 -35.61 21.11
C ASN A 3 12.99 -35.17 19.93
N ARG A 4 13.34 -35.72 18.77
CA ARG A 4 12.47 -36.32 17.74
C ARG A 4 11.02 -35.79 17.63
N CYS A 5 10.82 -34.78 16.80
CA CYS A 5 9.59 -34.70 16.01
C CYS A 5 9.60 -35.85 14.98
N ARG A 6 8.81 -36.90 15.24
CA ARG A 6 8.40 -37.85 14.21
C ARG A 6 7.55 -37.10 13.19
N PHE A 7 8.16 -36.67 12.09
CA PHE A 7 7.43 -36.40 10.86
C PHE A 7 6.74 -37.70 10.43
N SER A 8 5.42 -37.69 10.51
CA SER A 8 4.58 -38.81 10.06
C SER A 8 4.78 -39.02 8.57
N SER A 9 4.96 -40.28 8.17
CA SER A 9 5.05 -40.77 6.79
C SER A 9 3.90 -40.31 5.88
N THR A 10 2.82 -39.77 6.46
CA THR A 10 1.72 -39.15 5.75
C THR A 10 2.10 -37.87 5.01
N LEU A 11 2.95 -36.99 5.58
CA LEU A 11 3.31 -35.71 4.96
C LEU A 11 4.11 -35.91 3.67
N PHE A 12 4.97 -36.92 3.63
CA PHE A 12 5.78 -37.26 2.46
C PHE A 12 4.93 -37.87 1.34
N THR A 13 3.92 -38.68 1.67
CA THR A 13 2.92 -39.14 0.69
C THR A 13 2.06 -38.00 0.16
N TRP A 14 1.70 -36.99 0.96
CA TRP A 14 0.95 -35.81 0.47
C TRP A 14 1.80 -34.90 -0.43
N ILE A 15 3.10 -34.81 -0.18
CA ILE A 15 4.04 -34.08 -1.03
C ILE A 15 4.27 -34.84 -2.35
N ILE A 16 4.46 -36.17 -2.32
CA ILE A 16 4.60 -37.00 -3.53
C ILE A 16 3.28 -37.06 -4.32
N LEU A 17 2.12 -37.14 -3.66
CA LEU A 17 0.82 -36.98 -4.32
C LEU A 17 0.66 -35.56 -4.89
N GLY A 18 1.17 -34.53 -4.22
CA GLY A 18 1.18 -33.15 -4.69
C GLY A 18 2.06 -32.92 -5.93
N ILE A 19 3.19 -33.63 -6.02
CA ILE A 19 4.10 -33.62 -7.18
C ILE A 19 3.50 -34.45 -8.34
N LEU A 20 2.87 -35.59 -8.06
CA LEU A 20 2.12 -36.36 -9.08
C LEU A 20 0.84 -35.62 -9.52
N PHE A 21 0.23 -34.81 -8.66
CA PHE A 21 -0.86 -33.91 -9.01
C PHE A 21 -0.39 -32.76 -9.91
N GLN A 22 0.84 -32.27 -9.75
CA GLN A 22 1.38 -31.09 -10.44
C GLN A 22 1.23 -31.16 -11.98
N TYR A 23 1.27 -32.36 -12.57
CA TYR A 23 1.16 -32.55 -14.03
C TYR A 23 -0.27 -32.82 -14.54
N GLN A 24 -1.15 -33.45 -13.75
CA GLN A 24 -2.56 -33.68 -14.13
C GLN A 24 -3.50 -32.57 -13.66
N PHE A 25 -3.08 -31.77 -12.68
CA PHE A 25 -3.92 -30.76 -12.02
C PHE A 25 -4.11 -29.52 -12.88
N TYR A 26 -3.14 -29.04 -13.68
CA TYR A 26 -3.37 -27.86 -14.53
C TYR A 26 -4.55 -28.05 -15.50
N HIS A 27 -4.62 -29.21 -16.17
CA HIS A 27 -5.66 -29.51 -17.16
C HIS A 27 -6.98 -29.98 -16.53
N ARG A 28 -6.93 -30.59 -15.33
CA ARG A 28 -8.13 -30.98 -14.56
C ARG A 28 -8.68 -29.85 -13.68
N LEU A 29 -7.88 -28.91 -13.19
CA LEU A 29 -8.30 -27.80 -12.33
C LEU A 29 -9.22 -26.85 -13.09
N CYS A 30 -8.92 -26.53 -14.35
CA CYS A 30 -9.86 -25.77 -15.18
C CYS A 30 -11.22 -26.47 -15.36
N ARG A 31 -11.24 -27.80 -15.55
CA ARG A 31 -12.48 -28.59 -15.66
C ARG A 31 -13.20 -28.75 -14.32
N ILE A 32 -12.46 -28.98 -13.24
CA ILE A 32 -12.96 -29.17 -11.88
C ILE A 32 -13.50 -27.84 -11.32
N VAL A 33 -12.86 -26.70 -11.60
CA VAL A 33 -13.37 -25.35 -11.27
C VAL A 33 -14.65 -25.02 -12.07
N GLN A 34 -14.83 -25.63 -13.25
CA GLN A 34 -16.07 -25.54 -14.03
C GLN A 34 -17.18 -26.49 -13.52
N GLN A 35 -16.84 -27.58 -12.82
CA GLN A 35 -17.77 -28.61 -12.35
C GLN A 35 -18.05 -28.60 -10.84
N ILE A 36 -17.26 -27.90 -10.01
CA ILE A 36 -17.49 -27.78 -8.58
C ILE A 36 -18.62 -26.77 -8.33
N PHE A 37 -19.86 -27.27 -8.35
CA PHE A 37 -21.07 -26.57 -7.94
C PHE A 37 -21.59 -27.13 -6.62
N SER A 38 -20.91 -26.78 -5.52
CA SER A 38 -21.53 -26.71 -4.19
C SER A 38 -20.77 -25.69 -3.34
N LYS A 39 -21.49 -24.95 -2.47
CA LYS A 39 -20.90 -23.87 -1.67
C LYS A 39 -19.73 -24.36 -0.79
N GLN A 40 -19.72 -25.63 -0.37
CA GLN A 40 -18.67 -26.20 0.48
C GLN A 40 -17.40 -26.62 -0.27
N LEU A 41 -17.52 -27.18 -1.48
CA LEU A 41 -16.37 -27.59 -2.28
C LEU A 41 -15.58 -26.37 -2.82
N GLY A 42 -16.24 -25.23 -3.01
CA GLY A 42 -15.57 -23.97 -3.40
C GLY A 42 -14.54 -23.48 -2.36
N TYR A 43 -14.78 -23.72 -1.07
CA TYR A 43 -13.85 -23.31 0.00
C TYR A 43 -12.59 -24.18 0.03
N LEU A 44 -12.75 -25.50 -0.06
CA LEU A 44 -11.62 -26.43 -0.12
C LEU A 44 -10.77 -26.17 -1.37
N ALA A 45 -11.41 -25.87 -2.50
CA ALA A 45 -10.70 -25.47 -3.72
C ALA A 45 -9.92 -24.16 -3.52
N MET A 46 -10.48 -23.20 -2.78
CA MET A 46 -9.80 -21.94 -2.45
C MET A 46 -8.63 -22.13 -1.49
N GLU A 47 -8.80 -22.88 -0.42
CA GLU A 47 -7.71 -23.18 0.52
C GLU A 47 -6.57 -23.92 -0.17
N LEU A 48 -6.88 -24.93 -0.99
CA LEU A 48 -5.88 -25.68 -1.75
C LEU A 48 -5.15 -24.79 -2.76
N LEU A 49 -5.88 -23.91 -3.47
CA LEU A 49 -5.29 -22.97 -4.42
C LEU A 49 -4.37 -21.97 -3.71
N LEU A 50 -4.78 -21.45 -2.57
CA LEU A 50 -3.97 -20.51 -1.78
C LEU A 50 -2.71 -21.18 -1.22
N ALA A 51 -2.84 -22.40 -0.70
CA ALA A 51 -1.70 -23.20 -0.26
C ALA A 51 -0.73 -23.49 -1.42
N TYR A 52 -1.26 -23.75 -2.61
CA TYR A 52 -0.44 -23.99 -3.80
C TYR A 52 0.29 -22.73 -4.27
N ILE A 53 -0.42 -21.60 -4.42
CA ILE A 53 0.18 -20.28 -4.72
C ILE A 53 1.31 -19.99 -3.74
N PHE A 54 1.04 -20.21 -2.44
CA PHE A 54 2.02 -19.99 -1.41
C PHE A 54 3.26 -20.87 -1.58
N SER A 55 3.08 -22.17 -1.86
CA SER A 55 4.20 -23.10 -2.08
C SER A 55 5.04 -22.76 -3.32
N VAL A 56 4.43 -22.15 -4.35
CA VAL A 56 5.14 -21.70 -5.55
C VAL A 56 6.05 -20.53 -5.19
N PHE A 57 5.56 -19.53 -4.46
CA PHE A 57 6.36 -18.37 -4.04
C PHE A 57 7.49 -18.75 -3.06
N GLN A 58 7.30 -19.75 -2.19
CA GLN A 58 8.38 -20.24 -1.32
C GLN A 58 9.47 -21.01 -2.08
N ARG A 59 9.09 -21.85 -3.05
CA ARG A 59 10.05 -22.67 -3.82
C ARG A 59 11.00 -21.86 -4.68
N ILE A 60 10.65 -20.61 -5.00
CA ILE A 60 11.52 -19.72 -5.78
C ILE A 60 12.78 -19.31 -4.96
N ASP A 61 12.79 -19.49 -3.64
CA ASP A 61 13.96 -19.15 -2.79
C ASP A 61 15.03 -20.28 -2.78
N GLU A 62 14.66 -21.52 -3.13
CA GLU A 62 15.51 -22.71 -2.94
C GLU A 62 16.10 -23.32 -4.23
N ALA A 63 15.60 -22.96 -5.43
CA ALA A 63 16.03 -23.60 -6.69
C ALA A 63 16.29 -22.61 -7.83
N LEU A 64 17.57 -22.26 -8.04
CA LEU A 64 18.07 -21.37 -9.11
C LEU A 64 17.75 -21.81 -10.56
N SER A 65 17.30 -23.05 -10.77
CA SER A 65 17.09 -23.63 -12.11
C SER A 65 15.63 -23.67 -12.59
N ASP A 66 14.64 -23.49 -11.70
CA ASP A 66 13.20 -23.66 -12.00
C ASP A 66 12.41 -22.33 -12.03
N HIS A 67 13.10 -21.19 -11.98
CA HIS A 67 12.50 -19.86 -11.88
C HIS A 67 11.56 -19.53 -13.05
N LEU A 68 11.96 -19.87 -14.29
CA LEU A 68 11.16 -19.56 -15.49
C LEU A 68 9.81 -20.30 -15.47
N HIS A 69 9.82 -21.59 -15.12
CA HIS A 69 8.61 -22.41 -15.07
C HIS A 69 7.69 -21.99 -13.92
N CYS A 70 8.25 -21.55 -12.78
CA CYS A 70 7.45 -21.06 -11.66
C CYS A 70 6.75 -19.74 -11.99
N GLU A 71 7.41 -18.79 -12.65
CA GLU A 71 6.79 -17.52 -13.06
C GLU A 71 5.65 -17.70 -14.06
N GLU A 72 5.78 -18.63 -15.01
CA GLU A 72 4.72 -18.98 -15.95
C GLU A 72 3.46 -19.52 -15.26
N LEU A 73 3.61 -20.16 -14.09
CA LEU A 73 2.50 -20.68 -13.30
C LEU A 73 1.83 -19.62 -12.41
N ILE A 74 2.54 -18.55 -12.04
CA ILE A 74 2.03 -17.50 -11.15
C ILE A 74 0.79 -16.82 -11.75
N SER A 75 0.85 -16.44 -13.02
CA SER A 75 -0.24 -15.71 -13.69
C SER A 75 -1.54 -16.54 -13.80
N PRO A 76 -1.54 -17.78 -14.32
CA PRO A 76 -2.71 -18.65 -14.33
C PRO A 76 -3.32 -18.89 -12.94
N LEU A 77 -2.48 -19.11 -11.91
CA LEU A 77 -2.97 -19.34 -10.55
C LEU A 77 -3.70 -18.11 -10.00
N PHE A 78 -3.17 -16.92 -10.21
CA PHE A 78 -3.85 -15.69 -9.81
C PHE A 78 -5.10 -15.41 -10.64
N ILE A 79 -5.17 -15.81 -11.91
CA ILE A 79 -6.40 -15.75 -12.71
C ILE A 79 -7.49 -16.63 -12.06
N VAL A 80 -7.17 -17.88 -11.74
CA VAL A 80 -8.13 -18.79 -11.08
C VAL A 80 -8.55 -18.24 -9.72
N ALA A 81 -7.60 -17.72 -8.94
CA ALA A 81 -7.90 -17.13 -7.63
C ALA A 81 -8.83 -15.93 -7.75
N LYS A 82 -8.61 -15.04 -8.74
CA LYS A 82 -9.50 -13.90 -9.03
C LYS A 82 -10.90 -14.35 -9.43
N ILE A 83 -11.02 -15.40 -10.24
CA ILE A 83 -12.32 -15.95 -10.65
C ILE A 83 -13.08 -16.49 -9.44
N LEU A 84 -12.41 -17.22 -8.56
CA LEU A 84 -13.03 -17.77 -7.35
C LEU A 84 -13.41 -16.65 -6.37
N VAL A 85 -12.53 -15.67 -6.15
CA VAL A 85 -12.81 -14.45 -5.38
C VAL A 85 -14.09 -13.75 -5.84
N LYS A 86 -14.28 -13.57 -7.15
CA LYS A 86 -15.48 -12.92 -7.71
C LYS A 86 -16.77 -13.74 -7.52
N ARG A 87 -16.67 -15.05 -7.33
CA ARG A 87 -17.81 -15.97 -7.22
C ARG A 87 -18.17 -16.31 -5.76
N CYS A 88 -17.28 -16.01 -4.81
CA CYS A 88 -17.52 -16.23 -3.39
C CYS A 88 -18.46 -15.15 -2.81
N GLU A 89 -19.68 -15.53 -2.43
CA GLU A 89 -20.57 -14.68 -1.61
C GLU A 89 -20.07 -14.63 -0.15
N PRO A 90 -19.87 -13.45 0.46
CA PRO A 90 -19.41 -13.35 1.84
C PRO A 90 -20.53 -13.68 2.86
N LYS A 91 -20.75 -14.97 3.11
CA LYS A 91 -21.38 -15.48 4.34
C LYS A 91 -20.39 -15.51 5.52
N LYS A 92 -20.88 -15.64 6.77
CA LYS A 92 -20.05 -15.63 8.01
C LYS A 92 -18.82 -16.55 8.02
N GLN A 93 -18.86 -17.70 7.35
CA GLN A 93 -17.71 -18.63 7.22
C GLN A 93 -16.59 -18.12 6.27
N LEU A 94 -16.84 -17.07 5.48
CA LEU A 94 -15.84 -16.52 4.54
C LEU A 94 -14.94 -15.44 5.14
N LYS A 95 -15.20 -14.96 6.36
CA LYS A 95 -14.38 -13.89 6.96
C LYS A 95 -12.90 -14.31 7.05
N SER A 96 -12.63 -15.55 7.47
CA SER A 96 -11.28 -16.12 7.49
C SER A 96 -10.69 -16.28 6.09
N VAL A 97 -11.51 -16.65 5.10
CA VAL A 97 -11.08 -16.81 3.69
C VAL A 97 -10.67 -15.47 3.09
N VAL A 98 -11.46 -14.39 3.29
CA VAL A 98 -11.11 -13.04 2.84
C VAL A 98 -9.76 -12.61 3.42
N VAL A 99 -9.55 -12.88 4.70
CA VAL A 99 -8.30 -12.55 5.38
C VAL A 99 -7.14 -13.38 4.84
N ALA A 100 -7.33 -14.68 4.64
CA ALA A 100 -6.33 -15.54 4.01
C ALA A 100 -5.96 -15.06 2.59
N LEU A 101 -6.94 -14.63 1.80
CA LEU A 101 -6.71 -14.09 0.45
C LEU A 101 -5.84 -12.83 0.50
N VAL A 102 -6.18 -11.88 1.37
CA VAL A 102 -5.41 -10.64 1.54
C VAL A 102 -3.98 -10.94 2.01
N LEU A 103 -3.84 -11.81 3.02
CA LEU A 103 -2.54 -12.17 3.58
C LEU A 103 -1.66 -12.93 2.58
N VAL A 104 -2.23 -13.85 1.79
CA VAL A 104 -1.51 -14.52 0.71
C VAL A 104 -1.05 -13.51 -0.34
N GLY A 105 -1.91 -12.55 -0.72
CA GLY A 105 -1.53 -11.48 -1.63
C GLY A 105 -0.33 -10.67 -1.12
N TYR A 106 -0.36 -10.23 0.14
CA TYR A 106 0.76 -9.49 0.75
C TYR A 106 2.03 -10.33 0.89
N LYS A 107 1.88 -11.62 1.20
CA LYS A 107 3.03 -12.53 1.25
C LYS A 107 3.66 -12.71 -0.12
N CYS A 108 2.86 -12.91 -1.16
CA CYS A 108 3.35 -12.97 -2.54
C CYS A 108 4.05 -11.67 -2.96
N ILE A 109 3.56 -10.50 -2.54
CA ILE A 109 4.26 -9.23 -2.77
C ILE A 109 5.62 -9.21 -2.07
N ARG A 110 5.68 -9.67 -0.81
CA ARG A 110 6.94 -9.74 -0.05
C ARG A 110 7.96 -10.63 -0.74
N GLU A 111 7.54 -11.82 -1.17
CA GLU A 111 8.40 -12.83 -1.81
C GLU A 111 8.67 -12.59 -3.30
N ALA A 112 7.96 -11.65 -3.95
CA ALA A 112 8.17 -11.38 -5.38
C ALA A 112 9.62 -10.98 -5.67
N MET A 113 10.26 -11.65 -6.63
CA MET A 113 11.66 -11.39 -7.00
C MET A 113 11.81 -10.60 -8.30
N THR A 114 10.71 -10.40 -9.02
CA THR A 114 10.66 -9.69 -10.31
C THR A 114 9.51 -8.70 -10.34
N GLU A 115 9.60 -7.70 -11.23
CA GLU A 115 8.51 -6.74 -11.43
C GLU A 115 7.23 -7.41 -11.95
N LEU A 116 7.37 -8.47 -12.75
CA LEU A 116 6.24 -9.23 -13.30
C LEU A 116 5.48 -10.01 -12.21
N SER A 117 6.21 -10.76 -11.37
CA SER A 117 5.61 -11.48 -10.24
C SER A 117 4.98 -10.53 -9.24
N PHE A 118 5.63 -9.39 -8.96
CA PHE A 118 5.08 -8.31 -8.14
C PHE A 118 3.79 -7.74 -8.73
N SER A 119 3.79 -7.39 -10.02
CA SER A 119 2.62 -6.83 -10.71
C SER A 119 1.42 -7.79 -10.65
N THR A 120 1.66 -9.07 -10.90
CA THR A 120 0.62 -10.10 -10.84
C THR A 120 0.02 -10.25 -9.44
N ALA A 121 0.86 -10.28 -8.41
CA ALA A 121 0.43 -10.32 -7.02
C ALA A 121 -0.33 -9.03 -6.62
N ASN A 122 0.11 -7.87 -7.09
CA ASN A 122 -0.52 -6.58 -6.81
C ASN A 122 -1.94 -6.54 -7.39
N ASP A 123 -2.11 -6.99 -8.63
CA ASP A 123 -3.43 -7.05 -9.25
C ASP A 123 -4.37 -8.05 -8.56
N PHE A 124 -3.83 -9.11 -7.96
CA PHE A 124 -4.61 -9.99 -7.11
C PHE A 124 -5.05 -9.29 -5.81
N VAL A 125 -4.14 -8.61 -5.11
CA VAL A 125 -4.47 -7.83 -3.91
C VAL A 125 -5.60 -6.83 -4.21
N LYS A 126 -5.51 -6.08 -5.32
CA LYS A 126 -6.59 -5.15 -5.73
C LYS A 126 -7.94 -5.83 -5.91
N CYS A 127 -7.99 -7.08 -6.38
CA CYS A 127 -9.24 -7.83 -6.50
C CYS A 127 -9.84 -8.21 -5.14
N THR A 128 -9.03 -8.26 -4.07
CA THR A 128 -9.48 -8.59 -2.70
C THR A 128 -9.95 -7.36 -1.93
N THR A 129 -9.60 -6.14 -2.34
CA THR A 129 -9.97 -4.89 -1.65
C THR A 129 -11.49 -4.74 -1.42
N PRO A 130 -12.38 -5.02 -2.38
CA PRO A 130 -13.83 -4.92 -2.15
C PRO A 130 -14.32 -5.90 -1.09
N LEU A 131 -13.73 -7.10 -1.02
CA LEU A 131 -14.07 -8.09 0.00
C LEU A 131 -13.66 -7.59 1.40
N MET A 132 -12.51 -6.92 1.51
CA MET A 132 -12.07 -6.34 2.77
C MET A 132 -12.98 -5.20 3.23
N LYS A 133 -13.48 -4.37 2.30
CA LYS A 133 -14.48 -3.33 2.61
C LYS A 133 -15.75 -3.95 3.18
N ASN A 134 -16.33 -4.92 2.47
CA ASN A 134 -17.54 -5.63 2.91
C ASN A 134 -17.34 -6.29 4.28
N LEU A 135 -16.16 -6.88 4.54
CA LEU A 135 -15.83 -7.49 5.83
C LEU A 135 -15.89 -6.49 6.99
N ILE A 136 -15.40 -5.26 6.78
CA ILE A 136 -15.41 -4.19 7.77
C ILE A 136 -16.86 -3.69 7.97
N ASP A 137 -17.61 -3.44 6.90
CA ASP A 137 -18.98 -2.96 7.00
C ASP A 137 -19.93 -3.99 7.64
N ASP A 138 -19.82 -5.28 7.29
CA ASP A 138 -20.58 -6.39 7.88
C ASP A 138 -20.30 -6.58 9.38
N SER A 139 -19.14 -6.11 9.85
CA SER A 139 -18.79 -6.19 11.27
C SER A 139 -19.52 -5.15 12.13
N ALA A 140 -20.10 -4.11 11.52
CA ALA A 140 -20.86 -3.06 12.18
C ALA A 140 -22.21 -3.57 12.70
N GLY A 141 -22.94 -4.35 11.89
CA GLY A 141 -24.28 -4.86 12.25
C GLY A 141 -24.33 -5.99 13.28
N GLN A 142 -23.20 -6.44 13.83
CA GLN A 142 -23.12 -7.62 14.72
C GLN A 142 -22.37 -7.26 16.01
N GLY A 143 -23.11 -6.88 17.05
CA GLY A 143 -22.64 -6.27 18.31
C GLY A 143 -21.67 -7.05 19.20
N ASN A 144 -20.90 -8.02 18.69
CA ASN A 144 -19.85 -8.72 19.44
C ASN A 144 -18.60 -9.08 18.60
N ASN A 145 -18.40 -8.47 17.42
CA ASN A 145 -17.32 -8.83 16.49
C ASN A 145 -16.07 -7.91 16.54
N GLY A 146 -16.02 -6.93 17.46
CA GLY A 146 -14.95 -5.93 17.48
C GLY A 146 -13.55 -6.50 17.75
N SER A 147 -13.44 -7.51 18.63
CA SER A 147 -12.17 -8.19 18.92
C SER A 147 -11.62 -8.95 17.71
N HIS A 148 -12.49 -9.62 16.95
CA HIS A 148 -12.11 -10.34 15.74
C HIS A 148 -11.70 -9.39 14.61
N LEU A 149 -12.45 -8.30 14.39
CA LEU A 149 -12.07 -7.28 13.41
C LEU A 149 -10.72 -6.65 13.76
N ARG A 150 -10.50 -6.32 15.04
CA ARG A 150 -9.23 -5.79 15.54
C ARG A 150 -8.08 -6.76 15.25
N ALA A 151 -8.26 -8.06 15.49
CA ALA A 151 -7.24 -9.07 15.19
C ALA A 151 -6.93 -9.16 13.69
N ILE A 152 -7.96 -9.11 12.83
CA ILE A 152 -7.78 -9.12 11.37
C ILE A 152 -7.00 -7.88 10.91
N LEU A 153 -7.49 -6.69 11.24
CA LEU A 153 -6.89 -5.43 10.82
C LEU A 153 -5.46 -5.34 11.33
N GLY A 154 -5.23 -5.68 12.60
CA GLY A 154 -3.89 -5.75 13.19
C GLY A 154 -2.97 -6.70 12.45
N THR A 155 -3.44 -7.90 12.07
CA THR A 155 -2.63 -8.88 11.34
C THR A 155 -2.24 -8.35 9.95
N CYS A 156 -3.21 -7.83 9.18
CA CYS A 156 -2.94 -7.26 7.87
C CYS A 156 -1.96 -6.08 7.93
N LEU A 157 -2.21 -5.15 8.86
CA LEU A 157 -1.37 -3.95 9.04
C LEU A 157 0.05 -4.31 9.51
N ASN A 158 0.20 -5.33 10.36
CA ASN A 158 1.52 -5.80 10.79
C ASN A 158 2.34 -6.36 9.62
N VAL A 159 1.72 -7.14 8.72
CA VAL A 159 2.41 -7.67 7.54
C VAL A 159 2.88 -6.53 6.61
N ILE A 160 2.04 -5.52 6.37
CA ILE A 160 2.41 -4.37 5.55
C ILE A 160 3.51 -3.55 6.24
N ALA A 161 3.39 -3.34 7.55
CA ALA A 161 4.39 -2.65 8.36
C ALA A 161 5.77 -3.31 8.32
N ASP A 162 5.83 -4.63 8.39
CA ASP A 162 7.09 -5.37 8.29
C ASP A 162 7.66 -5.26 6.88
N LEU A 163 6.82 -5.31 5.84
CA LEU A 163 7.25 -5.06 4.46
C LEU A 163 7.83 -3.65 4.28
N ILE A 164 7.22 -2.61 4.88
CA ILE A 164 7.77 -1.24 4.87
C ILE A 164 9.18 -1.23 5.50
N LYS A 165 9.33 -1.81 6.69
CA LYS A 165 10.62 -1.87 7.39
C LYS A 165 11.69 -2.59 6.57
N ASP A 166 11.34 -3.72 5.96
CA ASP A 166 12.25 -4.50 5.13
C ASP A 166 12.65 -3.72 3.87
N CYS A 167 11.71 -3.04 3.22
CA CYS A 167 12.00 -2.21 2.05
C CYS A 167 12.92 -1.04 2.40
N ILE A 168 12.64 -0.32 3.50
CA ILE A 168 13.49 0.78 3.98
C ILE A 168 14.91 0.27 4.23
N LYS A 169 15.07 -0.79 5.02
CA LYS A 169 16.38 -1.41 5.28
C LYS A 169 17.08 -1.82 3.98
N GLY A 170 16.35 -2.43 3.05
CA GLY A 170 16.89 -2.85 1.76
C GLY A 170 17.41 -1.67 0.92
N ILE A 171 16.65 -0.57 0.87
CA ILE A 171 17.04 0.65 0.13
C ILE A 171 18.31 1.26 0.73
N HIS A 172 18.39 1.39 2.06
CA HIS A 172 19.60 1.86 2.76
C HIS A 172 20.83 0.99 2.48
N LEU A 173 20.66 -0.33 2.38
CA LEU A 173 21.78 -1.26 2.14
C LEU A 173 22.27 -1.28 0.68
N LEU A 174 21.38 -0.98 -0.27
CA LEU A 174 21.61 -1.19 -1.71
C LEU A 174 21.98 0.06 -2.48
N GLU A 175 22.18 1.21 -1.84
CA GLU A 175 22.58 2.47 -2.48
C GLU A 175 23.63 2.21 -3.59
N ASN A 176 23.17 2.27 -4.84
CA ASN A 176 23.93 2.14 -6.09
C ASN A 176 24.56 0.77 -6.43
N LYS A 177 24.18 -0.34 -5.76
CA LYS A 177 24.83 -1.66 -5.97
C LYS A 177 24.10 -2.63 -6.88
N ARG A 178 22.75 -2.60 -6.91
CA ARG A 178 21.91 -3.52 -7.71
C ARG A 178 20.63 -2.81 -8.18
N PRO A 179 20.60 -2.26 -9.41
CA PRO A 179 19.51 -1.38 -9.85
C PRO A 179 18.16 -2.10 -9.94
N ASP A 180 18.12 -3.34 -10.43
CA ASP A 180 16.86 -4.09 -10.58
C ASP A 180 16.22 -4.42 -9.22
N LEU A 181 17.03 -4.85 -8.26
CA LEU A 181 16.56 -5.12 -6.90
C LEU A 181 16.13 -3.83 -6.19
N LEU A 182 16.86 -2.74 -6.38
CA LEU A 182 16.47 -1.43 -5.85
C LEU A 182 15.12 -0.99 -6.40
N LYS A 183 14.92 -1.06 -7.73
CA LYS A 183 13.64 -0.73 -8.37
C LYS A 183 12.49 -1.58 -7.83
N LEU A 184 12.71 -2.88 -7.62
CA LEU A 184 11.71 -3.76 -7.03
C LEU A 184 11.37 -3.38 -5.58
N LEU A 185 12.37 -3.02 -4.75
CA LEU A 185 12.14 -2.53 -3.39
C LEU A 185 11.36 -1.21 -3.37
N GLN A 186 11.64 -0.30 -4.32
CA GLN A 186 10.89 0.94 -4.47
C GLN A 186 9.42 0.68 -4.81
N LEU A 187 9.14 -0.27 -5.72
CA LEU A 187 7.78 -0.69 -6.06
C LEU A 187 7.05 -1.31 -4.85
N LYS A 188 7.72 -2.18 -4.08
CA LYS A 188 7.17 -2.79 -2.87
C LYS A 188 6.89 -1.76 -1.77
N LEU A 189 7.78 -0.77 -1.59
CA LEU A 189 7.57 0.32 -0.63
C LEU A 189 6.38 1.18 -1.04
N SER A 190 6.30 1.60 -2.31
CA SER A 190 5.17 2.36 -2.84
C SER A 190 3.85 1.61 -2.62
N PHE A 191 3.81 0.32 -2.99
CA PHE A 191 2.65 -0.53 -2.74
C PHE A 191 2.25 -0.57 -1.27
N SER A 192 3.23 -0.74 -0.37
CA SER A 192 2.94 -0.87 1.07
C SER A 192 2.33 0.39 1.65
N ILE A 193 2.81 1.56 1.19
CA ILE A 193 2.25 2.86 1.56
C ILE A 193 0.84 3.01 1.01
N GLU A 194 0.61 2.61 -0.25
CA GLU A 194 -0.73 2.59 -0.83
C GLU A 194 -1.69 1.71 -0.01
N GLN A 195 -1.24 0.54 0.45
CA GLN A 195 -2.06 -0.32 1.31
C GLN A 195 -2.35 0.31 2.68
N MET A 196 -1.39 0.99 3.32
CA MET A 196 -1.63 1.72 4.57
C MET A 196 -2.71 2.80 4.41
N VAL A 197 -2.62 3.58 3.34
CA VAL A 197 -3.63 4.60 3.00
C VAL A 197 -4.98 3.97 2.70
N LEU A 198 -5.00 2.85 1.95
CA LEU A 198 -6.24 2.13 1.66
C LEU A 198 -6.91 1.62 2.94
N PHE A 199 -6.17 1.05 3.89
CA PHE A 199 -6.74 0.63 5.17
C PHE A 199 -7.29 1.81 5.98
N ALA A 200 -6.54 2.92 6.04
CA ALA A 200 -7.00 4.15 6.68
C ALA A 200 -8.31 4.65 6.05
N LYS A 201 -8.39 4.63 4.71
CA LYS A 201 -9.59 5.02 3.97
C LYS A 201 -10.77 4.09 4.24
N LEU A 202 -10.53 2.78 4.20
CA LEU A 202 -11.57 1.77 4.44
C LEU A 202 -12.21 1.95 5.82
N VAL A 203 -11.41 2.17 6.87
CA VAL A 203 -11.99 2.44 8.20
C VAL A 203 -12.66 3.80 8.24
N TYR A 204 -12.07 4.86 7.70
CA TYR A 204 -12.66 6.20 7.67
C TYR A 204 -14.06 6.24 7.03
N GLU A 205 -14.24 5.50 5.93
CA GLU A 205 -15.53 5.42 5.23
C GLU A 205 -16.51 4.44 5.86
N SER A 206 -16.04 3.49 6.67
CA SER A 206 -16.87 2.38 7.13
C SER A 206 -18.01 2.84 8.04
N GLN A 207 -19.14 2.14 7.94
CA GLN A 207 -20.26 2.35 8.85
C GLN A 207 -19.90 1.93 10.29
N TYR A 208 -18.93 1.04 10.44
CA TYR A 208 -18.42 0.55 11.73
C TYR A 208 -18.02 1.68 12.68
N CYS A 209 -17.32 2.70 12.16
CA CYS A 209 -16.83 3.81 12.99
C CYS A 209 -17.93 4.78 13.45
N ARG A 210 -19.15 4.67 12.92
CA ARG A 210 -20.27 5.59 13.21
C ARG A 210 -21.20 5.10 14.32
N GLN A 211 -21.00 3.88 14.84
CA GLN A 211 -22.04 3.19 15.63
C GLN A 211 -21.81 3.13 17.14
N THR A 212 -20.56 3.14 17.66
CA THR A 212 -20.28 3.01 19.11
C THR A 212 -18.98 3.71 19.53
N GLU A 213 -18.82 4.02 20.83
CA GLU A 213 -17.55 4.56 21.37
C GLU A 213 -16.38 3.57 21.20
N ASP A 214 -16.59 2.28 21.44
CA ASP A 214 -15.56 1.24 21.26
C ASP A 214 -15.18 1.03 19.79
N SER A 215 -16.13 1.08 18.85
CA SER A 215 -15.82 0.99 17.41
C SER A 215 -15.03 2.21 16.93
N ASN A 216 -15.31 3.39 17.48
CA ASN A 216 -14.51 4.59 17.26
C ASN A 216 -13.06 4.38 17.72
N THR A 217 -12.81 3.68 18.84
CA THR A 217 -11.42 3.41 19.30
C THR A 217 -10.63 2.53 18.32
N ILE A 218 -11.24 1.52 17.70
CA ILE A 218 -10.54 0.65 16.74
C ILE A 218 -10.21 1.42 15.47
N CYS A 219 -11.16 2.20 14.94
CA CYS A 219 -10.94 3.01 13.74
C CYS A 219 -9.83 4.04 13.95
N LEU A 220 -9.86 4.74 15.09
CA LEU A 220 -8.82 5.69 15.47
C LEU A 220 -7.46 5.00 15.65
N ALA A 221 -7.42 3.79 16.22
CA ALA A 221 -6.19 3.03 16.35
C ALA A 221 -5.60 2.66 14.97
N VAL A 222 -6.43 2.24 14.02
CA VAL A 222 -6.01 1.93 12.65
C VAL A 222 -5.50 3.18 11.93
N LEU A 223 -6.24 4.29 11.99
CA LEU A 223 -5.82 5.56 11.41
C LEU A 223 -4.46 5.99 11.97
N LYS A 224 -4.30 6.02 13.30
CA LYS A 224 -3.02 6.36 13.95
C LYS A 224 -1.89 5.43 13.55
N TYR A 225 -2.17 4.12 13.44
CA TYR A 225 -1.17 3.14 13.03
C TYR A 225 -0.70 3.39 11.60
N CYS A 226 -1.63 3.57 10.65
CA CYS A 226 -1.30 3.88 9.26
C CYS A 226 -0.52 5.19 9.14
N THR A 227 -1.00 6.27 9.79
CA THR A 227 -0.32 7.57 9.81
C THR A 227 1.11 7.43 10.33
N LYS A 228 1.32 6.76 11.47
CA LYS A 228 2.65 6.57 12.07
C LYS A 228 3.65 5.90 11.12
N TYR A 229 3.22 4.88 10.38
CA TYR A 229 4.11 4.19 9.44
C TYR A 229 4.45 5.05 8.23
N ILE A 230 3.50 5.85 7.73
CA ILE A 230 3.77 6.80 6.65
C ILE A 230 4.69 7.92 7.15
N GLN A 231 4.49 8.42 8.38
CA GLN A 231 5.41 9.37 9.01
C GLN A 231 6.82 8.78 9.15
N THR A 232 6.95 7.50 9.45
CA THR A 232 8.25 6.81 9.49
C THR A 232 8.95 6.85 8.12
N VAL A 233 8.20 6.68 7.02
CA VAL A 233 8.76 6.79 5.66
C VAL A 233 9.16 8.23 5.34
N LEU A 234 8.28 9.20 5.63
CA LEU A 234 8.51 10.60 5.30
C LEU A 234 9.63 11.25 6.15
N ASN A 235 9.87 10.74 7.36
CA ASN A 235 10.96 11.19 8.23
C ASN A 235 12.24 10.34 8.11
N ASP A 236 12.30 9.41 7.16
CA ASP A 236 13.49 8.60 6.96
C ASP A 236 14.68 9.48 6.54
N SER A 237 15.91 9.09 6.89
CA SER A 237 17.10 9.88 6.55
C SER A 237 17.47 9.82 5.07
N ASN A 238 16.97 8.82 4.33
CA ASN A 238 17.25 8.63 2.91
C ASN A 238 16.20 9.34 2.05
N VAL A 239 16.65 10.30 1.24
CA VAL A 239 15.79 11.11 0.36
C VAL A 239 14.99 10.25 -0.64
N GLN A 240 15.52 9.10 -1.09
CA GLN A 240 14.77 8.19 -1.96
C GLN A 240 13.57 7.58 -1.24
N VAL A 241 13.75 7.15 0.02
CA VAL A 241 12.67 6.60 0.85
C VAL A 241 11.56 7.64 1.02
N GLN A 242 11.95 8.88 1.38
CA GLN A 242 11.01 10.00 1.49
C GLN A 242 10.28 10.26 0.16
N ALA A 243 11.00 10.28 -0.97
CA ALA A 243 10.44 10.57 -2.28
C ALA A 243 9.41 9.51 -2.72
N ILE A 244 9.67 8.23 -2.44
CA ILE A 244 8.73 7.14 -2.73
C ILE A 244 7.45 7.33 -1.92
N GLY A 245 7.57 7.66 -0.63
CA GLY A 245 6.40 7.88 0.22
C GLY A 245 5.56 9.07 -0.22
N LEU A 246 6.21 10.19 -0.52
CA LEU A 246 5.53 11.38 -1.02
C LEU A 246 4.84 11.12 -2.38
N GLN A 247 5.51 10.42 -3.29
CA GLN A 247 4.96 10.12 -4.61
C GLN A 247 3.76 9.17 -4.54
N ALA A 248 3.80 8.16 -3.67
CA ALA A 248 2.66 7.27 -3.43
C ALA A 248 1.44 8.06 -2.91
N LEU A 249 1.64 8.90 -1.88
CA LEU A 249 0.60 9.76 -1.32
C LEU A 249 0.01 10.71 -2.37
N LYS A 250 0.87 11.37 -3.13
CA LYS A 250 0.47 12.28 -4.21
C LYS A 250 -0.34 11.55 -5.27
N THR A 251 0.12 10.39 -5.74
CA THR A 251 -0.57 9.60 -6.76
C THR A 251 -1.95 9.15 -6.29
N MET A 252 -2.08 8.70 -5.05
CA MET A 252 -3.38 8.33 -4.49
C MET A 252 -4.31 9.53 -4.34
N THR A 253 -3.78 10.66 -3.88
CA THR A 253 -4.53 11.91 -3.74
C THR A 253 -5.00 12.43 -5.10
N GLN A 254 -4.17 12.35 -6.15
CA GLN A 254 -4.55 12.75 -7.52
C GLN A 254 -5.67 11.90 -8.12
N ARG A 255 -5.81 10.65 -7.68
CA ARG A 255 -6.85 9.73 -8.15
C ARG A 255 -8.19 9.94 -7.43
N SER A 256 -8.29 10.85 -6.46
CA SER A 256 -9.55 11.14 -5.78
C SER A 256 -10.59 11.68 -6.76
N ALA A 257 -11.75 11.03 -6.85
CA ALA A 257 -12.75 11.38 -7.85
C ALA A 257 -14.05 11.95 -7.26
N ASN A 258 -14.38 11.57 -6.02
CA ASN A 258 -15.63 11.95 -5.34
C ASN A 258 -15.36 12.78 -4.07
N ILE A 259 -16.43 13.30 -3.47
CA ILE A 259 -16.36 14.19 -2.30
C ILE A 259 -15.82 13.44 -1.08
N GLU A 260 -16.19 12.16 -0.90
CA GLU A 260 -15.73 11.32 0.21
C GLU A 260 -14.21 11.09 0.14
N ASP A 261 -13.69 10.78 -1.05
CA ASP A 261 -12.26 10.62 -1.33
C ASP A 261 -11.52 11.92 -1.03
N ILE A 262 -12.00 13.04 -1.58
CA ILE A 262 -11.40 14.35 -1.36
C ILE A 262 -11.38 14.68 0.14
N SER A 263 -12.45 14.39 0.87
CA SER A 263 -12.56 14.62 2.31
C SER A 263 -11.57 13.76 3.10
N PHE A 264 -11.47 12.47 2.77
CA PHE A 264 -10.49 11.56 3.37
C PHE A 264 -9.06 12.03 3.11
N PHE A 265 -8.68 12.30 1.86
CA PHE A 265 -7.32 12.73 1.52
C PHE A 265 -6.97 14.10 2.10
N THR A 266 -7.94 15.01 2.21
CA THR A 266 -7.81 16.30 2.90
C THR A 266 -7.47 16.08 4.37
N PHE A 267 -8.26 15.27 5.08
CA PHE A 267 -8.04 14.93 6.49
C PHE A 267 -6.69 14.23 6.68
N PHE A 268 -6.47 13.14 5.95
CA PHE A 268 -5.31 12.28 6.11
C PHE A 268 -4.00 12.99 5.77
N SER A 269 -3.99 13.86 4.76
CA SER A 269 -2.81 14.66 4.43
C SER A 269 -2.58 15.79 5.43
N GLY A 270 -3.64 16.29 6.08
CA GLY A 270 -3.54 17.21 7.21
C GLY A 270 -2.74 16.63 8.37
N GLU A 271 -2.95 15.34 8.68
CA GLU A 271 -2.19 14.63 9.72
C GLU A 271 -0.71 14.43 9.38
N LEU A 272 -0.33 14.56 8.10
CA LEU A 272 1.05 14.40 7.62
C LEU A 272 1.75 15.73 7.34
N ILE A 273 1.08 16.87 7.61
CA ILE A 273 1.59 18.18 7.20
C ILE A 273 2.92 18.52 7.88
N THR A 274 3.09 18.11 9.14
CA THR A 274 4.32 18.32 9.90
C THR A 274 5.51 17.65 9.21
N GLU A 275 5.33 16.42 8.74
CA GLU A 275 6.35 15.66 8.01
C GLU A 275 6.69 16.31 6.66
N ILE A 276 5.69 16.82 5.94
CA ILE A 276 5.93 17.57 4.68
C ILE A 276 6.80 18.81 4.95
N PHE A 277 6.49 19.57 5.99
CA PHE A 277 7.32 20.73 6.38
C PHE A 277 8.70 20.31 6.86
N HIS A 278 8.82 19.18 7.55
CA HIS A 278 10.10 18.64 7.98
C HIS A 278 11.00 18.28 6.80
N ILE A 279 10.45 17.66 5.74
CA ILE A 279 11.17 17.36 4.50
C ILE A 279 11.66 18.66 3.85
N ILE A 280 10.79 19.66 3.68
CA ILE A 280 11.17 20.95 3.09
C ILE A 280 12.29 21.59 3.89
N HIS A 281 12.13 21.69 5.21
CA HIS A 281 13.12 22.30 6.09
C HIS A 281 14.48 21.57 6.03
N ASN A 282 14.49 20.24 6.10
CA ASN A 282 15.73 19.47 6.05
C ASN A 282 16.39 19.53 4.67
N SER A 283 15.60 19.59 3.60
CA SER A 283 16.10 19.72 2.23
C SER A 283 16.84 21.04 1.98
N LEU A 284 16.56 22.05 2.81
CA LEU A 284 17.19 23.37 2.76
C LEU A 284 18.41 23.48 3.69
N LYS A 285 18.70 22.46 4.51
CA LYS A 285 19.91 22.44 5.35
C LYS A 285 21.15 22.20 4.49
N LYS A 286 22.25 22.86 4.85
CA LYS A 286 23.53 22.74 4.15
C LYS A 286 24.25 21.41 4.48
N PRO A 287 24.94 20.79 3.51
CA PRO A 287 24.98 21.14 2.09
C PRO A 287 23.68 20.73 1.37
N VAL A 288 23.17 21.61 0.50
CA VAL A 288 21.93 21.37 -0.25
C VAL A 288 22.25 20.51 -1.48
N SER A 289 21.57 19.36 -1.61
CA SER A 289 21.71 18.46 -2.77
C SER A 289 20.58 18.66 -3.80
N LYS A 290 20.82 18.25 -5.05
CA LYS A 290 19.79 18.30 -6.12
C LYS A 290 18.59 17.41 -5.79
N GLU A 291 18.83 16.24 -5.21
CA GLU A 291 17.78 15.31 -4.78
C GLU A 291 16.92 15.91 -3.66
N SER A 292 17.57 16.60 -2.72
CA SER A 292 16.90 17.31 -1.63
C SER A 292 16.01 18.45 -2.16
N VAL A 293 16.50 19.23 -3.11
CA VAL A 293 15.70 20.27 -3.78
C VAL A 293 14.54 19.67 -4.57
N ALA A 294 14.76 18.54 -5.27
CA ALA A 294 13.71 17.87 -6.02
C ALA A 294 12.56 17.42 -5.10
N ILE A 295 12.86 16.81 -3.96
CA ILE A 295 11.81 16.36 -3.03
C ILE A 295 11.07 17.53 -2.36
N ALA A 296 11.76 18.61 -2.02
CA ALA A 296 11.10 19.82 -1.51
C ALA A 296 10.18 20.46 -2.57
N GLY A 297 10.59 20.43 -3.85
CA GLY A 297 9.73 20.81 -4.97
C GLY A 297 8.49 19.92 -5.11
N GLU A 298 8.62 18.61 -4.90
CA GLU A 298 7.49 17.69 -4.86
C GLU A 298 6.56 17.94 -3.67
N CYS A 299 7.09 18.34 -2.50
CA CYS A 299 6.29 18.73 -1.34
C CYS A 299 5.41 19.94 -1.68
N LEU A 300 5.96 20.96 -2.35
CA LEU A 300 5.17 22.11 -2.82
C LEU A 300 4.09 21.68 -3.80
N ARG A 301 4.41 20.80 -4.77
CA ARG A 301 3.42 20.27 -5.73
C ARG A 301 2.30 19.50 -5.03
N PHE A 302 2.62 18.79 -3.96
CA PHE A 302 1.63 18.08 -3.15
C PHE A 302 0.72 19.07 -2.38
N LEU A 303 1.26 20.13 -1.80
CA LEU A 303 0.47 21.20 -1.16
C LEU A 303 -0.46 21.91 -2.16
N VAL A 304 0.03 22.18 -3.37
CA VAL A 304 -0.76 22.75 -4.47
C VAL A 304 -1.91 21.81 -4.86
N LEU A 305 -1.63 20.50 -4.95
CA LEU A 305 -2.67 19.49 -5.23
C LEU A 305 -3.76 19.50 -4.16
N LEU A 306 -3.39 19.50 -2.87
CA LEU A 306 -4.36 19.53 -1.76
C LEU A 306 -5.20 20.81 -1.77
N GLN A 307 -4.57 21.96 -2.02
CA GLN A 307 -5.27 23.22 -2.20
C GLN A 307 -6.25 23.16 -3.38
N THR A 308 -5.84 22.57 -4.50
CA THR A 308 -6.65 22.50 -5.73
C THR A 308 -7.81 21.52 -5.60
N LEU A 309 -7.68 20.45 -4.81
CA LEU A 309 -8.78 19.49 -4.59
C LEU A 309 -9.81 20.03 -3.59
N SER A 310 -9.43 20.98 -2.73
CA SER A 310 -10.26 21.47 -1.63
C SER A 310 -11.27 22.58 -2.01
N LYS A 311 -11.63 22.74 -3.30
CA LYS A 311 -12.27 23.95 -3.91
C LYS A 311 -13.55 24.54 -3.28
N ALA A 312 -14.07 23.99 -2.18
CA ALA A 312 -15.34 24.40 -1.58
C ALA A 312 -15.32 24.53 -0.05
N ASN A 313 -14.14 24.59 0.61
CA ASN A 313 -14.09 24.49 2.08
C ASN A 313 -13.02 25.39 2.74
N GLU A 314 -13.11 25.53 4.07
CA GLU A 314 -12.08 26.19 4.89
C GLU A 314 -10.70 25.53 4.75
N CYS A 315 -10.64 24.25 4.35
CA CYS A 315 -9.40 23.52 4.13
C CYS A 315 -8.62 24.07 2.92
N GLN A 316 -9.29 24.61 1.88
CA GLN A 316 -8.60 25.30 0.79
C GLN A 316 -7.78 26.49 1.30
N ARG A 317 -8.38 27.31 2.17
CA ARG A 317 -7.69 28.43 2.82
C ARG A 317 -6.58 27.92 3.73
N GLY A 318 -6.83 26.84 4.47
CA GLY A 318 -5.83 26.16 5.29
C GLY A 318 -4.60 25.73 4.48
N PHE A 319 -4.80 25.01 3.38
CA PHE A 319 -3.70 24.57 2.51
C PHE A 319 -3.04 25.72 1.76
N MET A 320 -3.77 26.77 1.39
CA MET A 320 -3.15 27.96 0.82
C MET A 320 -2.22 28.64 1.85
N ASN A 321 -2.65 28.77 3.10
CA ASN A 321 -1.80 29.29 4.17
C ASN A 321 -0.58 28.42 4.42
N LEU A 322 -0.74 27.10 4.39
CA LEU A 322 0.37 26.14 4.52
C LEU A 322 1.34 26.27 3.33
N LEU A 323 0.84 26.37 2.09
CA LEU A 323 1.67 26.59 0.92
C LEU A 323 2.47 27.89 1.04
N LEU A 324 1.84 29.00 1.44
CA LEU A 324 2.53 30.27 1.66
C LEU A 324 3.61 30.16 2.75
N LYS A 325 3.33 29.47 3.86
CA LYS A 325 4.34 29.20 4.91
C LYS A 325 5.52 28.41 4.39
N ALA A 326 5.29 27.37 3.58
CA ALA A 326 6.35 26.57 2.98
C ALA A 326 7.19 27.40 2.00
N ILE A 327 6.58 28.30 1.24
CA ILE A 327 7.27 29.21 0.34
C ILE A 327 8.14 30.19 1.12
N VAL A 328 7.58 30.85 2.15
CA VAL A 328 8.36 31.74 3.01
C VAL A 328 9.57 31.01 3.60
N MET A 329 9.40 29.77 4.06
CA MET A 329 10.51 28.94 4.55
C MET A 329 11.61 28.75 3.50
N ILE A 330 11.26 28.49 2.23
CA ILE A 330 12.23 28.35 1.13
C ILE A 330 12.97 29.66 0.84
N PHE A 331 12.26 30.79 0.88
CA PHE A 331 12.87 32.10 0.65
C PHE A 331 13.75 32.55 1.82
N SER A 332 13.40 32.18 3.05
CA SER A 332 14.17 32.47 4.26
C SER A 332 15.39 31.56 4.47
N ALA A 333 15.56 30.51 3.66
CA ALA A 333 16.75 29.67 3.73
C ALA A 333 17.99 30.46 3.26
N SER A 334 18.82 30.84 4.24
CA SER A 334 20.12 31.55 4.20
C SER A 334 20.40 32.41 2.96
N GLU A 335 20.47 33.73 3.15
CA GLU A 335 20.79 34.73 2.10
C GLU A 335 22.23 34.62 1.56
N ASP A 336 23.13 33.93 2.27
CA ASP A 336 24.59 34.01 2.01
C ASP A 336 25.14 33.16 0.88
N ASP A 337 24.38 32.25 0.24
CA ASP A 337 24.94 31.40 -0.83
C ASP A 337 24.08 31.32 -2.09
N SER A 338 24.71 31.71 -3.19
CA SER A 338 24.33 31.58 -4.60
C SER A 338 24.38 30.13 -5.10
N SER A 339 23.94 29.14 -4.33
CA SER A 339 23.84 27.78 -4.86
C SER A 339 22.72 27.69 -5.90
N GLN A 340 23.04 27.12 -7.06
CA GLN A 340 22.08 26.98 -8.16
C GLN A 340 20.84 26.21 -7.70
N GLU A 341 21.02 25.21 -6.84
CA GLU A 341 19.98 24.38 -6.25
C GLU A 341 18.93 25.21 -5.49
N VAL A 342 19.36 26.18 -4.66
CA VAL A 342 18.45 27.04 -3.90
C VAL A 342 17.75 28.05 -4.81
N SER A 343 18.43 28.54 -5.85
CA SER A 343 17.81 29.39 -6.88
C SER A 343 16.72 28.64 -7.66
N ASP A 344 16.96 27.37 -8.01
CA ASP A 344 16.03 26.53 -8.75
C ASP A 344 14.74 26.28 -7.96
N ILE A 345 14.85 25.98 -6.65
CA ILE A 345 13.65 25.77 -5.81
C ILE A 345 12.85 27.06 -5.63
N ARG A 346 13.50 28.21 -5.43
CA ARG A 346 12.82 29.51 -5.36
C ARG A 346 12.07 29.81 -6.65
N THR A 347 12.71 29.59 -7.80
CA THR A 347 12.10 29.77 -9.12
C THR A 347 10.90 28.84 -9.32
N ASN A 348 11.02 27.58 -8.88
CA ASN A 348 9.91 26.61 -8.93
C ASN A 348 8.74 27.02 -8.02
N ALA A 349 9.02 27.52 -6.81
CA ALA A 349 8.01 28.03 -5.89
C ALA A 349 7.23 29.22 -6.50
N VAL A 350 7.93 30.18 -7.09
CA VAL A 350 7.29 31.32 -7.80
C VAL A 350 6.38 30.82 -8.92
N ARG A 351 6.87 29.90 -9.76
CA ARG A 351 6.08 29.35 -10.87
C ARG A 351 4.79 28.68 -10.39
N LEU A 352 4.85 27.94 -9.28
CA LEU A 352 3.68 27.27 -8.69
C LEU A 352 2.65 28.30 -8.20
N VAL A 353 3.09 29.36 -7.51
CA VAL A 353 2.18 30.44 -7.08
C VAL A 353 1.55 31.15 -8.27
N SER A 354 2.35 31.51 -9.27
CA SER A 354 1.84 32.17 -10.48
C SER A 354 0.77 31.31 -11.17
N SER A 355 0.98 29.99 -11.26
CA SER A 355 -0.02 29.08 -11.84
C SER A 355 -1.33 29.03 -11.05
N LEU A 356 -1.26 29.14 -9.72
CA LEU A 356 -2.45 29.22 -8.87
C LEU A 356 -3.19 30.54 -9.06
N CYS A 357 -2.48 31.66 -9.11
CA CYS A 357 -3.08 32.99 -9.33
C CYS A 357 -3.80 33.07 -10.69
N SER A 358 -3.20 32.52 -11.75
CA SER A 358 -3.82 32.46 -13.07
C SER A 358 -5.08 31.58 -13.07
N ASN A 359 -5.05 30.43 -12.39
CA ASN A 359 -6.21 29.55 -12.28
C ASN A 359 -7.33 30.12 -11.41
N SER A 360 -7.00 30.86 -10.34
CA SER A 360 -7.99 31.55 -9.50
C SER A 360 -8.62 32.74 -10.21
N PHE A 361 -7.87 33.49 -11.03
CA PHE A 361 -8.41 34.62 -11.81
C PHE A 361 -9.44 34.15 -12.84
N ILE A 362 -9.20 33.00 -13.49
CA ILE A 362 -10.16 32.41 -14.43
C ILE A 362 -11.42 31.90 -13.70
N SER A 363 -11.27 31.37 -12.47
CA SER A 363 -12.40 30.93 -11.65
C SER A 363 -13.25 32.08 -11.07
N SER A 364 -12.76 33.32 -11.05
CA SER A 364 -13.52 34.51 -10.62
C SER A 364 -14.17 35.28 -11.78
N LEU A 365 -13.92 34.87 -13.02
CA LEU A 365 -14.45 35.45 -14.26
C LEU A 365 -15.51 34.57 -14.95
N LEU A 366 -15.74 33.38 -14.41
CA LEU A 366 -16.87 32.47 -14.69
C LEU A 366 -17.78 32.44 -13.45
#